data_AF-A0A9D2HU39-F1
#
_entry.id   AF-A0A9D2HU39-F1
#
_cell.length_a   1.000
_cell.length_b   1.000
_cell.length_c   1.000
_cell.angle_alpha   90.00
_cell.angle_beta   90.00
_cell.angle_gamma   90.00
#
_symmetry.space_group_name_H-M   'P 1'
#
loop_
_entity.id
_entity.type
_entity.pdbx_description
1 polymer ?
#
loop_
_entity_poly.entity_id
_entity_poly.type
_entity_poly.pdbx_seq_one_letter_code
_entity_poly.pdbx_strand_id
1 'polypeptide(L)'
;MLYFLKKYPVSLLVIAAVVYLSFFRPPSTDLDGIPNIDKVVHVCMYFGMSGMLWLEFLRAHRRDHTPLWHAWVGALVCPILFSGVVELLQAYCTTYRGGDWLDFAANSLGALLASGVAQWVRKKMQARDNRNG
;
A
#
# COMPACT_ATOMS: atom_id res chain seq x y z
N MET A 1 -6.88 1.50 -20.82
CA MET A 1 -6.70 2.46 -19.71
C MET A 1 -7.97 2.72 -18.91
N LEU A 2 -9.10 3.12 -19.51
CA LEU A 2 -10.38 3.37 -18.80
C LEU A 2 -10.93 2.16 -18.00
N TYR A 3 -10.62 0.94 -18.42
CA TYR A 3 -11.05 -0.29 -17.73
C TYR A 3 -10.47 -0.42 -16.31
N PHE A 4 -9.18 -0.10 -16.11
CA PHE A 4 -8.54 -0.17 -14.79
C PHE A 4 -9.05 0.92 -13.85
N LEU A 5 -9.33 2.12 -14.38
CA LEU A 5 -9.90 3.24 -13.61
C LEU A 5 -11.26 2.92 -13.00
N LYS A 6 -12.10 2.15 -13.71
CA LYS A 6 -13.39 1.67 -13.18
C LYS A 6 -13.27 0.47 -12.26
N LYS A 7 -12.21 -0.34 -12.39
CA LYS A 7 -12.05 -1.60 -11.64
C LYS A 7 -11.40 -1.39 -10.26
N TYR A 8 -10.60 -0.34 -10.08
CA TYR A 8 -9.85 -0.04 -8.84
C TYR A 8 -9.96 1.43 -8.39
N PRO A 9 -11.16 2.02 -8.31
CA PRO A 9 -11.31 3.45 -8.06
C PRO A 9 -10.80 3.87 -6.67
N VAL A 10 -10.96 3.01 -5.66
CA VAL A 10 -10.55 3.35 -4.29
C VAL A 10 -9.04 3.24 -4.14
N SER A 11 -8.42 2.18 -4.71
CA SER A 11 -6.95 2.09 -4.70
C SER A 11 -6.30 3.27 -5.40
N LEU A 12 -6.88 3.76 -6.50
CA LEU A 12 -6.35 4.94 -7.21
C LEU A 12 -6.40 6.21 -6.35
N LEU A 13 -7.50 6.43 -5.62
CA LEU A 13 -7.60 7.54 -4.68
C LEU A 13 -6.59 7.42 -3.54
N VAL A 14 -6.40 6.21 -3.00
CA VAL A 14 -5.41 5.95 -1.95
C VAL A 14 -3.98 6.16 -2.47
N ILE A 15 -3.66 5.70 -3.68
CA ILE A 15 -2.36 5.93 -4.31
C ILE A 15 -2.12 7.42 -4.53
N ALA A 16 -3.11 8.15 -5.04
CA ALA A 16 -3.01 9.60 -5.22
C ALA A 16 -2.80 10.34 -3.89
N ALA A 17 -3.51 9.92 -2.84
CA ALA A 17 -3.31 10.46 -1.49
C ALA A 17 -1.90 10.16 -0.96
N VAL A 18 -1.38 8.93 -1.14
CA VAL A 18 -0.03 8.58 -0.72
C VAL A 18 1.02 9.38 -1.48
N VAL A 19 0.90 9.50 -2.80
CA VAL A 19 1.78 10.37 -3.61
C VAL A 19 1.78 11.78 -3.05
N TYR A 20 0.60 12.37 -2.86
CA TYR A 20 0.48 13.72 -2.34
C TYR A 20 1.17 13.86 -0.97
N LEU A 21 0.89 12.95 -0.03
CA LEU A 21 1.47 12.97 1.32
C LEU A 21 2.98 12.76 1.33
N SER A 22 3.53 11.96 0.41
CA SER A 22 4.98 11.74 0.29
C SER A 22 5.73 13.00 -0.12
N PHE A 23 5.17 13.82 -1.01
CA PHE A 23 5.80 15.08 -1.44
C PHE A 23 5.36 16.28 -0.60
N PHE A 24 4.33 16.14 0.23
CA PHE A 24 3.87 17.19 1.11
C PHE A 24 4.89 17.49 2.22
N ARG A 25 5.09 18.78 2.51
CA ARG A 25 5.85 19.26 3.66
C ARG A 25 4.88 19.41 4.84
N PRO A 26 4.91 18.51 5.83
CA PRO A 26 4.01 18.62 6.97
C PRO A 26 4.25 19.95 7.71
N PRO A 27 3.20 20.64 8.16
CA PRO A 27 3.34 21.77 9.07
C PRO A 27 3.95 21.28 10.38
N SER A 28 4.66 22.17 11.08
CA SER A 28 5.18 21.86 12.43
C SER A 28 4.02 21.55 13.37
N THR A 29 4.12 20.44 14.09
CA THR A 29 3.07 19.97 15.01
C THR A 29 3.69 19.51 16.32
N ASP A 30 2.90 19.44 17.39
CA ASP A 30 3.36 18.90 18.69
C ASP A 30 3.81 17.42 18.61
N LEU A 31 3.52 16.74 17.49
CA LEU A 31 3.97 15.38 17.20
C LEU A 31 5.44 15.31 16.77
N ASP A 32 6.06 16.43 16.41
CA ASP A 32 7.47 16.49 15.99
C ASP A 32 8.43 16.07 17.13
N GLY A 33 7.96 16.06 18.38
CA GLY A 33 8.70 15.59 19.56
C GLY A 33 8.74 14.08 19.73
N ILE A 34 7.94 13.30 18.99
CA ILE A 34 7.92 11.84 19.11
C ILE A 34 8.90 11.22 18.10
N PRO A 35 9.98 10.55 18.55
CA PRO A 35 10.94 9.96 17.63
C PRO A 35 10.29 8.86 16.78
N ASN A 36 10.59 8.85 15.48
CA ASN A 36 10.14 7.86 14.50
C ASN A 36 8.62 7.80 14.23
N ILE A 37 7.85 8.82 14.64
CA ILE A 37 6.39 8.84 14.38
C ILE A 37 6.07 8.88 12.88
N ASP A 38 6.91 9.55 12.10
CA ASP A 38 6.91 9.53 10.65
C ASP A 38 6.96 8.09 10.11
N LYS A 39 7.82 7.23 10.67
CA LYS A 39 7.93 5.82 10.24
C LYS A 39 6.63 5.05 10.45
N VAL A 40 5.91 5.33 11.54
CA VAL A 40 4.59 4.73 11.79
C VAL A 40 3.58 5.18 10.74
N VAL A 41 3.61 6.47 10.36
CA VAL A 41 2.77 7.01 9.29
C VAL A 41 3.10 6.32 7.96
N HIS A 42 4.38 6.12 7.64
CA HIS A 42 4.83 5.37 6.45
C HIS A 42 4.31 3.93 6.42
N VAL A 43 4.41 3.20 7.54
CA VAL A 43 3.81 1.85 7.69
C VAL A 43 2.30 1.90 7.44
N CYS A 44 1.58 2.85 8.05
CA CYS A 44 0.13 3.00 7.90
C CYS A 44 -0.28 3.32 6.46
N MET A 45 0.44 4.22 5.78
CA MET A 45 0.19 4.62 4.40
C MET A 45 0.30 3.41 3.46
N TYR A 46 1.39 2.65 3.55
CA TYR A 46 1.62 1.50 2.67
C TYR A 46 0.77 0.29 3.07
N PHE A 47 0.44 0.12 4.34
CA PHE A 47 -0.55 -0.86 4.79
C PHE A 47 -1.92 -0.56 4.18
N GLY A 48 -2.36 0.71 4.21
CA GLY A 48 -3.61 1.15 3.61
C GLY A 48 -3.64 0.96 2.09
N MET A 49 -2.59 1.39 1.39
CA MET A 49 -2.48 1.24 -0.07
C MET A 49 -2.46 -0.23 -0.50
N SER A 50 -1.52 -1.02 0.03
CA SER A 50 -1.38 -2.44 -0.30
C SER A 50 -2.63 -3.23 0.11
N GLY A 51 -3.21 -2.93 1.27
CA GLY A 51 -4.43 -3.55 1.77
C GLY A 51 -5.64 -3.28 0.88
N MET A 52 -5.77 -2.04 0.38
CA MET A 52 -6.85 -1.69 -0.55
C MET A 52 -6.69 -2.41 -1.89
N LEU A 53 -5.47 -2.47 -2.43
CA LEU A 53 -5.16 -3.21 -3.65
C LEU A 53 -5.49 -4.70 -3.51
N TRP A 54 -5.11 -5.33 -2.39
CA TRP A 54 -5.47 -6.70 -2.07
C TRP A 54 -7.00 -6.89 -2.01
N LEU A 55 -7.70 -6.00 -1.32
CA LEU A 55 -9.14 -6.08 -1.12
C LEU A 55 -9.92 -5.89 -2.42
N GLU A 56 -9.58 -4.90 -3.24
CA GLU A 56 -10.19 -4.71 -4.55
C GLU A 56 -9.83 -5.86 -5.51
N PHE A 57 -8.60 -6.39 -5.47
CA PHE A 57 -8.23 -7.56 -6.27
C PHE A 57 -9.05 -8.79 -5.90
N LEU A 58 -9.16 -9.11 -4.61
CA LEU A 58 -9.92 -10.27 -4.11
C LEU A 58 -11.42 -10.12 -4.38
N ARG A 59 -11.97 -8.90 -4.32
CA ARG A 59 -13.37 -8.62 -4.67
C ARG A 59 -13.62 -8.75 -6.17
N ALA A 60 -12.78 -8.12 -6.98
CA ALA A 60 -12.96 -8.04 -8.43
C ALA A 60 -12.75 -9.39 -9.12
N HIS A 61 -11.89 -10.26 -8.57
CA HIS A 61 -11.59 -11.58 -9.14
C HIS A 61 -12.15 -12.73 -8.29
N ARG A 62 -13.18 -12.50 -7.47
CA ARG A 62 -13.81 -13.57 -6.68
C ARG A 62 -14.45 -14.66 -7.56
N ARG A 63 -14.93 -14.30 -8.75
CA ARG A 63 -15.60 -15.21 -9.70
C ARG A 63 -14.75 -15.57 -10.92
N ASP A 64 -13.61 -14.91 -11.09
CA ASP A 64 -12.71 -15.15 -12.22
C ASP A 64 -11.57 -16.06 -11.76
N HIS A 65 -11.16 -17.02 -12.59
CA HIS A 65 -10.00 -17.90 -12.34
C HIS A 65 -8.65 -17.16 -12.50
N THR A 66 -8.58 -15.90 -12.09
CA THR A 66 -7.36 -15.11 -12.20
C THR A 66 -6.34 -15.62 -11.19
N PRO A 67 -5.12 -15.96 -11.61
CA PRO A 67 -4.18 -16.59 -10.70
C PRO A 67 -3.64 -15.58 -9.68
N LEU A 68 -3.51 -16.04 -8.44
CA LEU A 68 -3.17 -15.22 -7.26
C LEU A 68 -1.83 -14.50 -7.38
N TRP A 69 -0.91 -14.97 -8.22
CA TRP A 69 0.38 -14.32 -8.42
C TRP A 69 0.23 -12.86 -8.90
N HIS A 70 -0.83 -12.53 -9.65
CA HIS A 70 -1.12 -11.14 -10.03
C HIS A 70 -1.42 -10.26 -8.82
N ALA A 71 -2.07 -10.81 -7.78
CA ALA A 71 -2.32 -10.09 -6.54
C ALA A 71 -1.02 -9.80 -5.79
N TRP A 72 -0.12 -10.78 -5.73
CA TRP A 72 1.20 -10.60 -5.13
C TRP A 72 2.04 -9.56 -5.87
N VAL A 73 2.04 -9.60 -7.20
CA VAL A 73 2.75 -8.60 -8.01
C VAL A 73 2.12 -7.22 -7.80
N GLY A 74 0.80 -7.10 -7.98
CA GLY A 74 0.12 -5.81 -7.94
C GLY A 74 -0.01 -5.18 -6.55
N ALA A 75 -0.17 -5.98 -5.49
CA ALA A 75 -0.45 -5.48 -4.15
C ALA A 75 0.74 -5.60 -3.18
N LEU A 76 1.83 -6.28 -3.54
CA LEU A 76 3.06 -6.30 -2.73
C LEU A 76 4.26 -5.76 -3.50
N VAL A 77 4.61 -6.39 -4.62
CA VAL A 77 5.84 -6.04 -5.36
C VAL A 77 5.75 -4.63 -5.92
N CYS A 78 4.64 -4.29 -6.60
CA CYS A 78 4.42 -2.98 -7.18
C CYS A 78 4.47 -1.86 -6.12
N PRO A 79 3.77 -1.94 -4.97
CA PRO A 79 3.90 -0.94 -3.91
C PRO A 79 5.33 -0.80 -3.36
N ILE A 80 6.07 -1.88 -3.16
CA ILE A 80 7.46 -1.80 -2.67
C ILE A 80 8.35 -1.09 -3.68
N LEU A 81 8.29 -1.48 -4.97
CA LEU A 81 9.07 -0.81 -6.02
C LEU A 81 8.67 0.66 -6.17
N PHE A 82 7.37 0.94 -6.11
CA PHE A 82 6.83 2.29 -6.14
C PHE A 82 7.37 3.13 -4.98
N SER A 83 7.48 2.58 -3.77
CA SER A 83 8.05 3.29 -2.62
C SER A 83 9.52 3.63 -2.85
N GLY A 84 10.32 2.71 -3.39
CA GLY A 84 11.71 2.97 -3.72
C GLY A 84 11.86 4.10 -4.74
N VAL A 85 10.99 4.14 -5.76
CA VAL A 85 10.97 5.25 -6.73
C VAL A 85 10.60 6.56 -6.04
N VAL A 86 9.61 6.58 -5.15
CA VAL A 86 9.21 7.79 -4.41
C VAL A 86 10.35 8.31 -3.53
N GLU A 87 11.07 7.43 -2.81
CA GLU A 87 12.23 7.83 -2.00
C GLU A 87 13.36 8.42 -2.85
N LEU A 88 13.65 7.82 -4.01
CA LEU A 88 14.62 8.37 -4.96
C LEU A 88 14.16 9.73 -5.49
N LEU A 89 12.88 9.89 -5.82
CA LEU A 89 12.33 11.18 -6.26
C LEU A 89 12.38 12.22 -5.14
N GLN A 90 12.11 11.84 -3.89
CA GLN A 90 12.28 12.75 -2.75
C GLN A 90 13.75 13.18 -2.63
N ALA A 91 14.70 12.25 -2.70
CA ALA A 91 16.13 12.52 -2.59
C ALA A 91 16.68 13.40 -3.72
N TYR A 92 16.26 13.18 -4.96
CA TYR A 92 16.85 13.84 -6.14
C TYR A 92 16.02 15.00 -6.69
N CYS A 93 14.73 15.06 -6.41
CA CYS A 93 13.82 16.07 -6.97
C CYS A 93 13.26 17.03 -5.93
N THR A 94 13.64 16.92 -4.64
CA THR A 94 13.24 17.89 -3.60
C THR A 94 14.45 18.41 -2.83
N THR A 95 14.31 19.60 -2.24
CA THR A 95 15.37 20.25 -1.44
C THR A 95 15.13 20.18 0.06
N TYR A 96 13.97 19.66 0.48
CA TYR A 96 13.52 19.62 1.88
C TYR A 96 13.16 18.21 2.36
N ARG A 97 13.16 17.20 1.49
CA ARG A 97 13.13 15.78 1.87
C ARG A 97 14.44 15.15 1.41
N GLY A 98 15.15 14.49 2.31
CA GLY A 98 16.16 13.50 1.93
C GLY A 98 15.48 12.15 1.81
N GLY A 99 15.79 11.36 0.78
CA GLY A 99 15.32 9.96 0.76
C GLY A 99 15.91 9.20 1.95
N ASP A 100 15.09 8.42 2.63
CA ASP A 100 15.47 7.70 3.84
C ASP A 100 15.24 6.19 3.65
N TRP A 101 16.31 5.41 3.82
CA TRP A 101 16.23 3.95 3.77
C TRP A 101 15.31 3.37 4.85
N LEU A 102 15.15 4.06 5.99
CA LEU A 102 14.19 3.67 7.02
C LEU A 102 12.74 3.94 6.59
N ASP A 103 12.47 4.99 5.81
CA ASP A 103 11.16 5.21 5.21
C ASP A 103 10.83 4.14 4.18
N PHE A 104 11.81 3.77 3.33
CA PHE A 104 11.67 2.63 2.43
C PHE A 104 11.36 1.32 3.18
N ALA A 105 12.05 1.07 4.30
CA ALA A 105 11.81 -0.11 5.12
C ALA A 105 10.43 -0.08 5.79
N ALA A 106 10.00 1.07 6.33
CA ALA A 106 8.68 1.27 6.91
C ALA A 106 7.56 1.06 5.88
N ASN A 107 7.70 1.63 4.69
CA ASN A 107 6.80 1.42 3.57
C ASN A 107 6.68 -0.07 3.20
N SER A 108 7.83 -0.74 3.09
CA SER A 108 7.90 -2.17 2.76
C SER A 108 7.25 -3.04 3.84
N LEU A 109 7.46 -2.70 5.11
CA LEU A 109 6.82 -3.37 6.25
C LEU A 109 5.30 -3.22 6.19
N GLY A 110 4.78 -2.02 5.92
CA GLY A 110 3.34 -1.77 5.75
C GLY A 110 2.73 -2.68 4.67
N ALA A 111 3.38 -2.79 3.51
CA ALA A 111 2.92 -3.64 2.41
C ALA A 111 2.95 -5.14 2.75
N LEU A 112 4.00 -5.59 3.47
CA LEU A 112 4.10 -6.97 3.95
C LEU A 112 3.01 -7.31 4.97
N LEU A 113 2.77 -6.43 5.94
CA LEU A 113 1.71 -6.59 6.94
C LEU A 113 0.32 -6.66 6.28
N ALA A 114 0.05 -5.78 5.33
CA ALA A 114 -1.20 -5.81 4.57
C ALA A 114 -1.39 -7.13 3.81
N SER A 115 -0.31 -7.63 3.19
CA SER A 115 -0.32 -8.93 2.50
C SER A 115 -0.59 -10.09 3.46
N GLY A 116 0.01 -10.08 4.66
CA GLY A 116 -0.26 -11.06 5.71
C GLY A 116 -1.72 -11.07 6.16
N VAL A 117 -2.28 -9.88 6.43
CA VAL A 117 -3.70 -9.71 6.79
C VAL A 117 -4.62 -10.19 5.65
N ALA A 118 -4.32 -9.84 4.40
CA ALA A 118 -5.10 -10.27 3.24
C ALA A 118 -5.13 -11.79 3.10
N GLN A 119 -4.00 -12.48 3.31
CA GLN A 119 -3.95 -13.95 3.31
C GLN A 119 -4.79 -14.56 4.43
N TRP A 120 -4.73 -14.00 5.64
CA TRP A 120 -5.54 -14.47 6.77
C TRP A 120 -7.04 -14.32 6.50
N VAL A 121 -7.47 -13.15 6.00
CA VAL A 121 -8.87 -12.90 5.61
C VAL A 121 -9.32 -13.88 4.53
N ARG A 122 -8.50 -14.08 3.49
CA ARG A 122 -8.80 -15.01 2.39
C ARG A 122 -9.00 -16.44 2.87
N LYS A 123 -8.08 -16.96 3.71
CA LYS A 123 -8.21 -18.31 4.29
C LYS A 123 -9.50 -18.45 5.10
N LYS A 124 -9.87 -17.43 5.89
CA LYS A 124 -11.14 -17.42 6.61
C LYS A 124 -12.35 -17.43 5.69
N MET A 125 -12.32 -16.69 4.58
CA MET A 125 -13.41 -16.69 3.60
C MET A 125 -13.58 -18.08 2.95
N GLN A 126 -12.48 -18.72 2.55
CA GLN A 126 -12.51 -20.07 1.97
C GLN A 126 -13.05 -21.10 2.98
N ALA A 127 -12.61 -21.03 4.25
CA ALA A 127 -13.10 -21.91 5.30
C ALA A 127 -14.57 -21.68 5.69
N ARG A 128 -15.17 -20.55 5.33
CA ARG A 128 -16.60 -20.28 5.49
C ARG A 128 -17.40 -20.83 4.31
N ASP A 129 -16.89 -20.69 3.08
CA ASP A 129 -17.53 -21.22 1.88
C ASP A 129 -17.65 -22.75 1.94
N ASN A 130 -16.57 -23.44 2.31
CA ASN A 130 -16.55 -24.90 2.48
C ASN A 130 -17.48 -25.43 3.60
N ARG A 131 -17.96 -24.57 4.51
CA ARG A 131 -18.91 -24.96 5.57
C ARG A 131 -20.37 -24.80 5.17
N ASN A 132 -20.64 -24.03 4.11
CA ASN A 132 -21.99 -23.63 3.71
C ASN A 132 -22.42 -24.24 2.36
N GLY A 133 -21.52 -24.93 1.65
CA GLY A 133 -21.81 -25.68 0.43
C GLY A 133 -21.76 -27.18 0.69
#